data_AF-D3BHA9-F1
#
_entry.id   AF-D3BHA9-F1
#
_cell.length_a   1.000
_cell.length_b   1.000
_cell.length_c   1.000
_cell.angle_alpha   90.00
_cell.angle_beta   90.00
_cell.angle_gamma   90.00
#
_symmetry.space_group_name_H-M   'P 1'
#
loop_
_entity.id
_entity.type
_entity.pdbx_description
1 polymer ?
#
loop_
_entity_poly.entity_id
_entity_poly.type
_entity_poly.pdbx_seq_one_letter_code
_entity_poly.pdbx_strand_id
1 'polypeptide(L)'
;MSDDENEDYVGALEILEAKYQTLLQTFIERRIIEQKTVDNIVACINRHYGDREASSEYIRSINSTIISLNLQIKDLRTSDKHFWCLVNLKPDESSKLTTNYNANETTLFKLTVCLFINNHQNDLIMETLIANGGEAKSSECINLANRAAISLSMAEMTLQKFKVDGWLKDSGTTMISLTERAILDLNPILTELPHCQLCKQIVLPVNGVVEECMNCQIRLHPHCSNQYFKKTANCPACKQRFK
;
A
#
# COMPACT_ATOMS: atom_id res chain seq x y z
N MET A 1 29.23 28.55 -37.94
CA MET A 1 28.84 27.15 -38.14
C MET A 1 29.58 26.39 -37.07
N SER A 2 29.08 26.56 -35.84
CA SER A 2 27.98 25.78 -35.24
C SER A 2 28.61 24.59 -34.52
N ASP A 3 28.89 24.77 -33.23
CA ASP A 3 27.95 24.40 -32.15
C ASP A 3 28.02 22.89 -31.96
N ASP A 4 28.63 22.46 -30.85
CA ASP A 4 27.84 21.77 -29.83
C ASP A 4 28.69 21.56 -28.59
N GLU A 5 28.38 22.44 -27.63
CA GLU A 5 28.54 22.30 -26.20
C GLU A 5 28.17 20.88 -25.75
N ASN A 6 29.09 20.19 -25.09
CA ASN A 6 28.73 19.19 -24.08
C ASN A 6 29.20 19.74 -22.74
N GLU A 7 28.55 20.82 -22.33
CA GLU A 7 28.51 21.27 -20.94
C GLU A 7 27.60 20.33 -20.14
N ASP A 8 28.17 19.77 -19.07
CA ASP A 8 27.52 19.49 -17.79
C ASP A 8 26.09 18.95 -17.82
N TYR A 9 25.97 17.62 -17.89
CA TYR A 9 24.78 16.91 -17.40
C TYR A 9 25.13 15.89 -16.32
N VAL A 10 25.82 16.35 -15.27
CA VAL A 10 25.71 15.73 -13.95
C VAL A 10 24.80 16.63 -13.14
N GLY A 11 23.48 16.47 -13.34
CA GLY A 11 22.49 17.13 -12.53
C GLY A 11 22.83 16.89 -11.06
N ALA A 12 23.12 17.97 -10.33
CA ALA A 12 23.44 17.91 -8.92
C ALA A 12 22.29 17.19 -8.20
N LEU A 13 22.53 15.94 -7.80
CA LEU A 13 21.69 15.30 -6.80
C LEU A 13 21.81 16.17 -5.56
N GLU A 14 20.75 16.93 -5.24
CA GLU A 14 20.65 17.65 -3.99
C GLU A 14 20.93 16.65 -2.86
N ILE A 15 22.08 16.82 -2.21
CA ILE A 15 22.48 15.92 -1.14
C ILE A 15 21.56 16.20 0.04
N LEU A 16 20.68 15.25 0.31
CA LEU A 16 19.77 15.28 1.44
C LEU A 16 20.57 15.51 2.73
N GLU A 17 20.19 16.46 3.58
CA GLU A 17 20.91 16.72 4.84
C GLU A 17 20.92 15.49 5.77
N ALA A 18 21.96 15.37 6.60
CA ALA A 18 22.16 14.21 7.47
C ALA A 18 20.95 13.89 8.37
N LYS A 19 20.24 14.91 8.88
CA LYS A 19 19.02 14.73 9.69
C LYS A 19 17.89 14.03 8.93
N TYR A 20 17.70 14.41 7.66
CA TYR A 20 16.69 13.82 6.78
C TYR A 20 17.14 12.41 6.33
N GLN A 21 18.43 12.20 6.10
CA GLN A 21 18.99 10.88 5.81
C GLN A 21 18.76 9.89 6.96
N THR A 22 18.93 10.29 8.22
CA THR A 22 18.66 9.43 9.38
C THR A 22 17.21 8.94 9.40
N LEU A 23 16.25 9.83 9.13
CA LEU A 23 14.85 9.44 9.06
C LEU A 23 14.58 8.51 7.87
N LEU A 24 15.14 8.82 6.70
CA LEU A 24 15.01 7.97 5.50
C LEU A 24 15.60 6.58 5.73
N GLN A 25 16.77 6.46 6.37
CA GLN A 25 17.37 5.18 6.76
C GLN A 25 16.44 4.38 7.67
N THR A 26 15.74 5.06 8.59
CA THR A 26 14.74 4.42 9.44
C THR A 26 13.57 3.87 8.63
N PHE A 27 13.13 4.56 7.57
CA PHE A 27 12.11 4.05 6.64
C PHE A 27 12.60 2.91 5.74
N ILE A 28 13.89 2.87 5.40
CA ILE A 28 14.48 1.76 4.65
C ILE A 28 14.56 0.51 5.53
N GLU A 29 14.99 0.66 6.78
CA GLU A 29 15.06 -0.43 7.75
C GLU A 29 13.65 -0.88 8.16
N ARG A 30 12.78 0.06 8.51
CA ARG A 30 11.42 -0.19 8.96
C ARG A 30 10.47 0.00 7.80
N ARG A 31 10.07 -1.13 7.20
CA ARG A 31 9.17 -1.18 6.05
C ARG A 31 7.85 -0.41 6.23
N ILE A 32 7.33 -0.26 7.45
CA ILE A 32 6.15 0.55 7.77
C ILE A 32 6.26 1.10 9.20
N ILE A 33 5.84 2.34 9.42
CA ILE A 33 5.98 3.03 10.71
C ILE A 33 4.66 3.76 11.06
N GLU A 34 4.15 3.61 12.29
CA GLU A 34 3.01 4.40 12.77
C GLU A 34 3.40 5.86 13.02
N GLN A 35 2.49 6.82 12.77
CA GLN A 35 2.69 8.27 12.95
C GLN A 35 3.33 8.61 14.30
N LYS A 36 2.84 8.03 15.40
CA LYS A 36 3.40 8.26 16.75
C LYS A 36 4.87 7.89 16.84
N THR A 37 5.26 6.81 16.18
CA THR A 37 6.66 6.36 16.15
C THR A 37 7.51 7.28 15.29
N VAL A 38 6.99 7.76 14.15
CA VAL A 38 7.66 8.78 13.33
C VAL A 38 7.91 10.04 14.16
N ASP A 39 6.90 10.53 14.88
CA ASP A 39 7.02 11.72 15.74
C ASP A 39 8.08 11.55 16.83
N ASN A 40 8.15 10.36 17.44
CA ASN A 40 9.18 10.05 18.43
C ASN A 40 10.58 10.02 17.83
N ILE A 41 10.74 9.46 16.62
CA ILE A 41 12.04 9.42 15.92
C ILE A 41 12.47 10.84 15.57
N VAL A 42 11.57 11.65 15.00
CA VAL A 42 11.84 13.05 14.63
C VAL A 42 12.17 13.87 15.88
N ALA A 43 11.49 13.68 17.00
CA ALA A 43 11.83 14.33 18.26
C ALA A 43 13.26 13.99 18.74
N CYS A 44 13.71 12.74 18.55
CA CYS A 44 15.08 12.33 18.85
C CYS A 44 16.10 12.97 17.89
N ILE A 45 15.81 13.01 16.59
CA ILE A 45 16.66 13.66 15.58
C ILE A 45 16.79 15.15 15.89
N ASN A 46 15.66 15.84 16.12
CA ASN A 46 15.61 17.25 16.50
C ASN A 46 16.44 17.54 17.75
N ARG A 47 16.37 16.69 18.78
CA ARG A 47 17.20 16.84 19.99
C ARG A 47 18.70 16.75 19.68
N HIS A 48 19.10 15.90 18.74
CA HIS A 48 20.50 15.73 18.35
C HIS A 48 21.03 16.91 17.52
N TYR A 49 20.24 17.38 16.55
CA TYR A 49 20.64 18.45 15.63
C TYR A 49 20.28 19.87 16.10
N GLY A 50 19.52 20.01 17.20
CA GLY A 50 19.08 21.31 17.72
C GLY A 50 17.87 21.91 17.00
N ASP A 51 17.14 21.11 16.23
CA ASP A 51 16.02 21.52 15.40
C ASP A 51 14.66 21.43 16.12
N ARG A 52 13.62 22.00 15.50
CA ARG A 52 12.22 21.94 15.97
C ARG A 52 11.21 21.67 14.84
N GLU A 53 11.69 21.11 13.74
CA GLU A 53 10.85 20.79 12.59
C GLU A 53 9.84 19.69 12.90
N ALA A 54 8.64 19.79 12.31
CA ALA A 54 7.61 18.77 12.46
C ALA A 54 7.90 17.56 11.55
N SER A 55 7.39 16.38 11.91
CA SER A 55 7.54 15.16 11.08
C SER A 55 7.07 15.34 9.64
N SER A 56 6.03 16.14 9.42
CA SER A 56 5.54 16.48 8.08
C SER A 56 6.53 17.26 7.23
N GLU A 57 7.37 18.10 7.86
CA GLU A 57 8.40 18.89 7.17
C GLU A 57 9.54 17.98 6.74
N TYR A 58 10.01 17.10 7.63
CA TYR A 58 10.97 16.05 7.29
C TYR A 58 10.51 15.21 6.10
N ILE A 59 9.29 14.67 6.16
CA ILE A 59 8.74 13.84 5.10
C ILE A 59 8.65 14.61 3.78
N ARG A 60 8.25 15.88 3.81
CA ARG A 60 8.17 16.73 2.62
C ARG A 60 9.55 16.95 1.99
N SER A 61 10.57 17.30 2.79
CA SER A 61 11.94 17.53 2.32
C SER A 61 12.60 16.24 1.79
N ILE A 62 12.34 15.10 2.43
CA ILE A 62 12.80 13.80 1.92
C ILE A 62 12.13 13.54 0.57
N ASN A 63 10.81 13.64 0.49
CA ASN A 63 10.05 13.36 -0.72
C ASN A 63 10.44 14.25 -1.89
N SER A 64 10.71 15.55 -1.70
CA SER A 64 11.16 16.41 -2.79
C SER A 64 12.47 15.94 -3.42
N THR A 65 13.31 15.28 -2.64
CA THR A 65 14.61 14.76 -3.10
C THR A 65 14.46 13.39 -3.76
N ILE A 66 13.79 12.45 -3.09
CA ILE A 66 13.74 11.04 -3.52
C ILE A 66 12.70 10.75 -4.62
N ILE A 67 11.79 11.69 -4.91
CA ILE A 67 10.76 11.50 -5.95
C ILE A 67 11.37 11.30 -7.34
N SER A 68 12.52 11.93 -7.61
CA SER A 68 13.30 11.75 -8.84
C SER A 68 13.77 10.30 -9.04
N LEU A 69 13.93 9.55 -7.95
CA LEU A 69 14.29 8.14 -7.93
C LEU A 69 13.06 7.22 -8.08
N ASN A 70 11.87 7.78 -8.30
CA ASN A 70 10.59 7.07 -8.24
C ASN A 70 10.30 6.46 -6.86
N LEU A 71 10.83 7.04 -5.79
CA LEU A 71 10.52 6.64 -4.43
C LEU A 71 9.71 7.74 -3.74
N GLN A 72 8.82 7.36 -2.82
CA GLN A 72 8.05 8.32 -2.05
C GLN A 72 7.67 7.75 -0.68
N ILE A 73 7.82 8.53 0.38
CA ILE A 73 7.20 8.26 1.67
C ILE A 73 5.72 8.67 1.57
N LYS A 74 4.81 7.70 1.60
CA LYS A 74 3.36 7.91 1.53
C LYS A 74 2.70 7.48 2.83
N ASP A 75 1.60 8.14 3.15
CA ASP A 75 0.79 7.74 4.28
C ASP A 75 -0.35 6.80 3.92
N LEU A 76 -0.80 6.03 4.91
CA LEU A 76 -2.01 5.22 4.86
C LEU A 76 -2.77 5.37 6.17
N ARG A 77 -4.07 5.64 6.08
CA ARG A 77 -4.95 5.77 7.24
C ARG A 77 -5.92 4.60 7.32
N THR A 78 -5.96 3.97 8.48
CA THR A 78 -7.01 3.03 8.87
C THR A 78 -8.01 3.75 9.78
N SER A 79 -9.04 3.02 10.25
CA SER A 79 -10.03 3.58 11.18
C SER A 79 -9.44 4.05 12.50
N ASP A 80 -8.32 3.47 12.92
CA ASP A 80 -7.71 3.65 14.24
C ASP A 80 -6.26 4.17 14.18
N LYS A 81 -5.56 3.97 13.06
CA LYS A 81 -4.13 4.22 12.95
C LYS A 81 -3.76 4.98 11.68
N HIS A 82 -2.61 5.61 11.74
CA HIS A 82 -2.00 6.34 10.62
C HIS A 82 -0.57 5.85 10.47
N PHE A 83 -0.25 5.35 9.28
CA PHE A 83 1.02 4.72 8.96
C PHE A 83 1.72 5.49 7.85
N TRP A 84 3.04 5.31 7.80
CA TRP A 84 3.91 5.82 6.74
C TRP A 84 4.78 4.68 6.21
N CYS A 85 4.96 4.66 4.90
CA CYS A 85 5.77 3.67 4.19
C CYS A 85 6.57 4.35 3.09
N LEU A 86 7.80 3.88 2.86
CA LEU A 86 8.57 4.22 1.67
C LEU A 86 8.13 3.32 0.50
N VAL A 87 7.41 3.88 -0.46
CA VAL A 87 6.90 3.18 -1.63
C VAL A 87 7.79 3.43 -2.85
N ASN A 88 7.81 2.44 -3.75
CA ASN A 88 8.30 2.65 -5.11
C ASN A 88 7.12 2.94 -6.03
N LEU A 89 7.28 3.94 -6.89
CA LEU A 89 6.26 4.40 -7.81
C LEU A 89 6.35 3.70 -9.18
N LYS A 90 7.42 2.95 -9.45
CA LYS A 90 7.53 2.22 -10.71
C LYS A 90 6.57 1.02 -10.75
N PRO A 91 5.82 0.85 -11.85
CA PRO A 91 4.86 -0.25 -12.00
C PRO A 91 5.50 -1.63 -12.28
N ASP A 92 6.80 -1.69 -12.59
CA ASP A 92 7.55 -2.94 -12.82
C ASP A 92 7.92 -3.70 -11.52
N GLU A 93 7.37 -3.28 -10.38
CA GLU A 93 7.49 -3.85 -9.01
C GLU A 93 7.14 -5.33 -8.85
N SER A 94 6.64 -6.01 -9.89
CA SER A 94 6.70 -7.49 -9.88
C SER A 94 8.13 -8.01 -9.65
N SER A 95 9.14 -7.17 -9.93
CA SER A 95 10.57 -7.29 -9.58
C SER A 95 10.86 -7.39 -8.07
N LYS A 96 10.16 -6.67 -7.17
CA LYS A 96 10.43 -6.72 -5.71
C LYS A 96 10.00 -8.03 -5.05
N LEU A 97 8.93 -8.65 -5.56
CA LEU A 97 8.60 -10.01 -5.19
C LEU A 97 9.64 -10.97 -5.77
N THR A 98 10.04 -10.79 -7.03
CA THR A 98 11.02 -11.70 -7.67
C THR A 98 12.42 -11.63 -7.07
N THR A 99 12.81 -10.57 -6.36
CA THR A 99 14.11 -10.56 -5.65
C THR A 99 14.14 -11.46 -4.42
N ASN A 100 12.99 -11.70 -3.76
CA ASN A 100 12.92 -12.47 -2.50
C ASN A 100 12.15 -13.79 -2.62
N TYR A 101 11.48 -14.01 -3.74
CA TYR A 101 10.64 -15.16 -4.03
C TYR A 101 10.99 -15.75 -5.39
N ASN A 102 10.97 -17.07 -5.49
CA ASN A 102 11.13 -17.73 -6.77
C ASN A 102 9.90 -17.52 -7.67
N ALA A 103 9.99 -17.93 -8.94
CA ALA A 103 8.92 -17.72 -9.92
C ALA A 103 7.59 -18.37 -9.51
N ASN A 104 7.63 -19.54 -8.87
CA ASN A 104 6.46 -20.28 -8.45
C ASN A 104 5.81 -19.65 -7.21
N GLU A 105 6.62 -19.23 -6.23
CA GLU A 105 6.15 -18.45 -5.07
C GLU A 105 5.52 -17.13 -5.51
N THR A 106 6.14 -16.43 -6.46
CA THR A 106 5.59 -15.19 -7.03
C THR A 106 4.26 -15.44 -7.73
N THR A 107 4.13 -16.57 -8.42
CA THR A 107 2.88 -16.99 -9.07
C THR A 107 1.79 -17.28 -8.04
N LEU A 108 2.11 -18.00 -6.97
CA LEU A 108 1.20 -18.21 -5.84
C LEU A 108 0.74 -16.87 -5.26
N PHE A 109 1.65 -15.93 -5.01
CA PHE A 109 1.31 -14.61 -4.49
C PHE A 109 0.33 -13.87 -5.40
N LYS A 110 0.60 -13.82 -6.71
CA LYS A 110 -0.28 -13.18 -7.69
C LYS A 110 -1.67 -13.80 -7.67
N LEU A 111 -1.76 -15.13 -7.64
CA LEU A 111 -3.04 -15.83 -7.57
C LEU A 111 -3.78 -15.55 -6.26
N THR A 112 -3.07 -15.49 -5.12
CA THR A 112 -3.64 -15.10 -3.82
C THR A 112 -4.14 -13.66 -3.84
N VAL A 113 -3.40 -12.73 -4.43
CA VAL A 113 -3.82 -11.34 -4.62
C VAL A 113 -5.07 -11.27 -5.50
N CYS A 114 -5.14 -12.07 -6.58
CA CYS A 114 -6.35 -12.19 -7.39
C CYS A 114 -7.56 -12.71 -6.62
N LEU A 115 -7.39 -13.54 -5.57
CA LEU A 115 -8.50 -13.92 -4.70
C LEU A 115 -9.03 -12.73 -3.89
N PHE A 116 -8.18 -11.78 -3.51
CA PHE A 116 -8.63 -10.58 -2.78
C PHE A 116 -9.33 -9.56 -3.68
N ILE A 117 -9.04 -9.60 -4.99
CA ILE A 117 -9.44 -8.59 -5.95
C ILE A 117 -10.58 -9.12 -6.80
N ASN A 118 -11.65 -8.35 -6.89
CA ASN A 118 -12.74 -8.61 -7.83
C ASN A 118 -12.25 -8.42 -9.29
N ASN A 119 -11.62 -9.44 -9.87
CA ASN A 119 -11.23 -9.41 -11.27
C ASN A 119 -12.20 -10.26 -12.10
N HIS A 120 -13.26 -9.59 -12.56
CA HIS A 120 -14.05 -10.01 -13.70
C HIS A 120 -13.25 -9.82 -14.99
N GLN A 121 -12.16 -10.55 -15.21
CA GLN A 121 -11.57 -10.79 -16.54
C GLN A 121 -10.36 -11.73 -16.43
N ASN A 122 -10.64 -13.00 -16.19
CA ASN A 122 -10.00 -14.14 -16.83
C ASN A 122 -10.73 -15.37 -16.28
N ASP A 123 -11.19 -16.23 -17.18
CA ASP A 123 -12.05 -17.37 -16.89
C ASP A 123 -11.53 -18.22 -15.70
N LEU A 124 -12.49 -18.69 -14.90
CA LEU A 124 -12.40 -19.49 -13.67
C LEU A 124 -12.16 -18.72 -12.35
N ILE A 125 -13.23 -18.76 -11.53
CA ILE A 125 -13.42 -18.25 -10.15
C ILE A 125 -13.96 -16.81 -10.12
N MET A 126 -15.17 -16.63 -10.66
CA MET A 126 -16.00 -15.45 -10.44
C MET A 126 -17.28 -15.88 -9.75
N GLU A 127 -17.44 -15.51 -8.48
CA GLU A 127 -18.70 -15.08 -7.83
C GLU A 127 -18.57 -14.96 -6.30
N THR A 128 -17.52 -15.51 -5.68
CA THR A 128 -17.34 -15.46 -4.21
C THR A 128 -16.41 -14.35 -3.70
N LEU A 129 -15.71 -13.63 -4.57
CA LEU A 129 -14.65 -12.68 -4.19
C LEU A 129 -15.16 -11.28 -3.79
N ILE A 130 -16.37 -10.92 -4.22
CA ILE A 130 -17.05 -9.68 -3.84
C ILE A 130 -17.60 -9.76 -2.41
N ALA A 131 -17.97 -10.97 -1.96
CA ALA A 131 -18.65 -11.18 -0.67
C ALA A 131 -17.70 -11.18 0.54
N ASN A 132 -16.43 -11.55 0.38
CA ASN A 132 -15.49 -11.73 1.51
C ASN A 132 -14.67 -10.48 1.83
N GLY A 133 -14.80 -9.42 1.04
CA GLY A 133 -14.32 -8.11 1.42
C GLY A 133 -12.81 -7.96 1.55
N GLY A 134 -12.03 -8.34 0.52
CA GLY A 134 -10.57 -8.21 0.55
C GLY A 134 -9.89 -9.28 1.41
N GLU A 135 -10.63 -10.31 1.81
CA GLU A 135 -10.14 -11.45 2.57
C GLU A 135 -10.39 -12.76 1.79
N ALA A 136 -9.54 -13.75 1.99
CA ALA A 136 -9.72 -15.09 1.45
C ALA A 136 -9.41 -16.13 2.52
N LYS A 137 -9.97 -17.35 2.39
CA LYS A 137 -9.60 -18.42 3.31
C LYS A 137 -8.17 -18.88 3.04
N SER A 138 -7.42 -19.16 4.10
CA SER A 138 -6.07 -19.71 3.99
C SER A 138 -6.05 -21.01 3.17
N SER A 139 -7.05 -21.88 3.35
CA SER A 139 -7.20 -23.12 2.59
C SER A 139 -7.45 -22.90 1.10
N GLU A 140 -8.22 -21.88 0.72
CA GLU A 140 -8.43 -21.51 -0.68
C GLU A 140 -7.14 -21.04 -1.33
N CYS A 141 -6.32 -20.29 -0.57
CA CYS A 141 -5.01 -19.85 -1.04
C CYS A 141 -4.03 -21.02 -1.20
N ILE A 142 -4.02 -21.98 -0.26
CA ILE A 142 -3.20 -23.20 -0.36
C ILE A 142 -3.61 -24.04 -1.57
N ASN A 143 -4.91 -24.12 -1.88
CA ASN A 143 -5.41 -24.87 -3.03
C ASN A 143 -4.96 -24.31 -4.40
N LEU A 144 -4.41 -23.07 -4.43
CA LEU A 144 -3.77 -22.51 -5.62
C LEU A 144 -2.40 -23.16 -5.93
N ALA A 145 -1.86 -24.00 -5.04
CA ALA A 145 -0.57 -24.69 -5.19
C ALA A 145 -0.40 -25.35 -6.57
N ASN A 146 -1.44 -26.06 -7.05
CA ASN A 146 -1.42 -26.73 -8.34
C ASN A 146 -1.26 -25.75 -9.51
N ARG A 147 -1.93 -24.60 -9.44
CA ARG A 147 -1.83 -23.53 -10.46
C ARG A 147 -0.47 -22.84 -10.43
N ALA A 148 0.17 -22.81 -9.27
CA ALA A 148 1.51 -22.25 -9.08
C ALA A 148 2.64 -23.30 -9.24
N ALA A 149 2.32 -24.54 -9.64
CA ALA A 149 3.28 -25.64 -9.80
C ALA A 149 4.15 -25.90 -8.55
N ILE A 150 3.53 -25.87 -7.36
CA ILE A 150 4.16 -26.21 -6.07
C ILE A 150 3.32 -27.24 -5.30
N SER A 151 3.91 -27.90 -4.32
CA SER A 151 3.16 -28.78 -3.41
C SER A 151 2.28 -27.98 -2.44
N LEU A 152 1.23 -28.61 -1.90
CA LEU A 152 0.39 -28.02 -0.85
C LEU A 152 1.20 -27.60 0.38
N SER A 153 2.16 -28.45 0.79
CA SER A 153 3.06 -28.15 1.91
C SER A 153 3.94 -26.92 1.64
N MET A 154 4.44 -26.78 0.40
CA MET A 154 5.22 -25.61 0.01
C MET A 154 4.34 -24.36 -0.02
N ALA A 155 3.11 -24.46 -0.54
CA ALA A 155 2.19 -23.34 -0.55
C ALA A 155 1.85 -22.84 0.86
N GLU A 156 1.66 -23.74 1.83
CA GLU A 156 1.45 -23.38 3.23
C GLU A 156 2.68 -22.65 3.82
N MET A 157 3.88 -23.16 3.61
CA MET A 157 5.12 -22.50 4.05
C MET A 157 5.30 -21.12 3.38
N THR A 158 5.03 -21.01 2.09
CA THR A 158 5.12 -19.75 1.34
C THR A 158 4.09 -18.74 1.84
N LEU A 159 2.86 -19.15 2.16
CA LEU A 159 1.87 -18.27 2.78
C LEU A 159 2.31 -17.76 4.15
N GLN A 160 2.92 -18.61 4.98
CA GLN A 160 3.50 -18.17 6.26
C GLN A 160 4.66 -17.21 6.04
N LYS A 161 5.52 -17.47 5.04
CA LYS A 161 6.58 -16.54 4.65
C LYS A 161 6.02 -15.18 4.25
N PHE A 162 4.95 -15.12 3.45
CA PHE A 162 4.28 -13.85 3.11
C PHE A 162 3.75 -13.11 4.32
N LYS A 163 3.27 -13.80 5.35
CA LYS A 163 2.84 -13.17 6.61
C LYS A 163 4.02 -12.58 7.39
N VAL A 164 5.08 -13.35 7.57
CA VAL A 164 6.31 -12.91 8.25
C VAL A 164 6.93 -11.72 7.52
N ASP A 165 6.96 -11.78 6.19
CA ASP A 165 7.44 -10.69 5.36
C ASP A 165 6.51 -9.48 5.31
N GLY A 166 5.34 -9.54 5.97
CA GLY A 166 4.40 -8.44 6.11
C GLY A 166 3.62 -8.13 4.84
N TRP A 167 3.41 -9.10 3.96
CA TRP A 167 2.53 -8.98 2.80
C TRP A 167 1.08 -9.37 3.12
N LEU A 168 0.90 -10.38 3.97
CA LEU A 168 -0.40 -10.90 4.39
C LEU A 168 -0.56 -10.78 5.91
N LYS A 169 -1.81 -10.68 6.37
CA LYS A 169 -2.17 -10.74 7.79
C LYS A 169 -3.39 -11.63 8.00
N ASP A 170 -3.51 -12.19 9.19
CA ASP A 170 -4.72 -12.86 9.62
C ASP A 170 -5.80 -11.82 9.98
N SER A 171 -6.96 -11.94 9.35
CA SER A 171 -8.18 -11.14 9.66
C SER A 171 -9.18 -11.93 10.53
N GLY A 172 -8.92 -13.23 10.73
CA GLY A 172 -9.69 -14.11 11.62
C GLY A 172 -8.98 -15.45 11.78
N THR A 173 -9.70 -16.47 12.29
CA THR A 173 -9.10 -17.79 12.55
C THR A 173 -8.62 -18.50 11.27
N THR A 174 -9.31 -18.28 10.16
CA THR A 174 -9.04 -18.95 8.87
C THR A 174 -8.94 -17.98 7.69
N MET A 175 -9.14 -16.69 7.94
CA MET A 175 -9.18 -15.65 6.91
C MET A 175 -7.87 -14.87 6.90
N ILE A 176 -7.39 -14.61 5.69
CA ILE A 176 -6.19 -13.82 5.45
C ILE A 176 -6.51 -12.65 4.52
N SER A 177 -5.79 -11.55 4.66
CA SER A 177 -5.94 -10.34 3.84
C SER A 177 -4.58 -9.69 3.57
N LEU A 178 -4.54 -8.73 2.64
CA LEU A 178 -3.36 -7.90 2.43
C LEU A 178 -3.10 -7.00 3.65
N THR A 179 -1.82 -6.85 3.99
CA THR A 179 -1.43 -5.81 4.94
C THR A 179 -1.58 -4.42 4.33
N GLU A 180 -1.68 -3.43 5.20
CA GLU A 180 -1.58 -2.01 4.91
C GLU A 180 -0.39 -1.69 3.99
N ARG A 181 0.76 -2.29 4.28
CA ARG A 181 1.97 -2.15 3.48
C ARG A 181 1.79 -2.72 2.08
N ALA A 182 1.28 -3.94 1.96
CA ALA A 182 1.12 -4.59 0.67
C ALA A 182 0.21 -3.78 -0.27
N ILE A 183 -0.82 -3.12 0.26
CA ILE A 183 -1.70 -2.24 -0.52
C ILE A 183 -0.92 -1.06 -1.10
N LEU A 184 -0.06 -0.43 -0.29
CA LEU A 184 0.75 0.71 -0.72
C LEU A 184 1.81 0.31 -1.74
N ASP A 185 2.56 -0.76 -1.45
CA ASP A 185 3.65 -1.24 -2.31
C ASP A 185 3.13 -1.75 -3.65
N LEU A 186 1.97 -2.44 -3.64
CA LEU A 186 1.36 -2.99 -4.85
C LEU A 186 0.41 -2.00 -5.53
N ASN A 187 0.21 -0.79 -4.99
CA ASN A 187 -0.70 0.21 -5.57
C ASN A 187 -0.51 0.40 -7.09
N PRO A 188 0.72 0.41 -7.66
CA PRO A 188 0.91 0.54 -9.11
C PRO A 188 0.31 -0.60 -9.95
N ILE A 189 0.12 -1.80 -9.38
CA ILE A 189 -0.44 -2.97 -10.07
C ILE A 189 -1.88 -3.28 -9.66
N LEU A 190 -2.39 -2.59 -8.64
CA LEU A 190 -3.75 -2.72 -8.12
C LEU A 190 -4.71 -1.70 -8.74
N THR A 191 -4.46 -1.26 -9.99
CA THR A 191 -5.19 -0.16 -10.65
C THR A 191 -6.69 -0.40 -10.75
N GLU A 192 -7.10 -1.66 -10.87
CA GLU A 192 -8.50 -2.08 -11.00
C GLU A 192 -9.26 -2.05 -9.66
N LEU A 193 -8.59 -1.75 -8.54
CA LEU A 193 -9.27 -1.60 -7.26
C LEU A 193 -10.00 -0.26 -7.16
N PRO A 194 -11.15 -0.24 -6.46
CA PRO A 194 -11.88 1.00 -6.26
C PRO A 194 -11.05 1.99 -5.45
N HIS A 195 -11.16 3.26 -5.79
CA HIS A 195 -10.51 4.33 -5.05
C HIS A 195 -11.53 5.09 -4.20
N CYS A 196 -11.11 5.51 -3.02
CA CYS A 196 -11.92 6.33 -2.14
C CYS A 196 -12.13 7.69 -2.80
N GLN A 197 -13.38 8.13 -2.92
CA GLN A 197 -13.65 9.41 -3.58
C GLN A 197 -13.06 10.62 -2.84
N LEU A 198 -12.78 10.49 -1.53
CA LEU A 198 -12.25 11.54 -0.67
C LEU A 198 -10.72 11.58 -0.63
N CYS A 199 -10.05 10.50 -0.23
CA CYS A 199 -8.59 10.46 -0.11
C CYS A 199 -7.86 9.95 -1.36
N LYS A 200 -8.61 9.45 -2.36
CA LYS A 200 -8.07 8.89 -3.62
C LYS A 200 -7.13 7.69 -3.42
N GLN A 201 -7.17 7.04 -2.26
CA GLN A 201 -6.44 5.80 -1.99
C GLN A 201 -7.33 4.59 -2.25
N ILE A 202 -6.71 3.45 -2.56
CA ILE A 202 -7.40 2.17 -2.76
C ILE A 202 -8.28 1.84 -1.55
N VAL A 203 -9.54 1.47 -1.81
CA VAL A 203 -10.49 0.98 -0.80
C VAL A 203 -10.47 -0.53 -0.86
N LEU A 204 -9.82 -1.15 0.12
CA LEU A 204 -10.15 -2.52 0.44
C LEU A 204 -11.43 -2.54 1.26
N PRO A 205 -12.36 -3.46 0.98
CA PRO A 205 -13.39 -3.78 1.95
C PRO A 205 -12.72 -4.30 3.22
N VAL A 206 -13.38 -4.12 4.35
CA VAL A 206 -12.96 -4.71 5.63
C VAL A 206 -14.16 -5.44 6.17
N ASN A 207 -14.04 -6.74 6.48
CA ASN A 207 -15.17 -7.60 6.89
C ASN A 207 -16.34 -7.62 5.88
N GLY A 208 -16.06 -7.54 4.57
CA GLY A 208 -17.14 -7.50 3.56
C GLY A 208 -17.87 -6.16 3.43
N VAL A 209 -17.50 -5.14 4.22
CA VAL A 209 -18.20 -3.84 4.22
C VAL A 209 -17.36 -2.78 3.52
N VAL A 210 -17.94 -2.16 2.50
CA VAL A 210 -17.50 -0.88 1.95
C VAL A 210 -18.62 0.13 2.11
N GLU A 211 -18.28 1.35 2.48
CA GLU A 211 -19.25 2.44 2.48
C GLU A 211 -19.48 2.89 1.03
N GLU A 212 -20.63 2.52 0.49
CA GLU A 212 -21.02 2.81 -0.89
C GLU A 212 -22.29 3.65 -0.97
N CYS A 213 -22.31 4.59 -1.92
CA CYS A 213 -23.48 5.44 -2.14
C CYS A 213 -24.54 4.70 -2.97
N MET A 214 -25.76 4.62 -2.46
CA MET A 214 -26.89 3.97 -3.15
C MET A 214 -27.19 4.56 -4.55
N ASN A 215 -26.85 5.84 -4.78
CA ASN A 215 -27.26 6.55 -5.99
C ASN A 215 -26.16 6.67 -7.06
N CYS A 216 -24.88 6.50 -6.71
CA CYS A 216 -23.78 6.67 -7.66
C CYS A 216 -22.61 5.70 -7.45
N GLN A 217 -22.76 4.69 -6.58
CA GLN A 217 -21.81 3.59 -6.36
C GLN A 217 -20.37 4.01 -6.04
N ILE A 218 -20.16 5.26 -5.61
CA ILE A 218 -18.84 5.65 -5.10
C ILE A 218 -18.50 4.84 -3.86
N ARG A 219 -17.22 4.52 -3.68
CA ARG A 219 -16.71 3.83 -2.51
C ARG A 219 -15.93 4.80 -1.62
N LEU A 220 -16.12 4.67 -0.32
CA LEU A 220 -15.43 5.46 0.70
C LEU A 220 -14.83 4.50 1.75
N HIS A 221 -13.66 4.85 2.29
CA HIS A 221 -13.20 4.19 3.51
C HIS A 221 -14.13 4.53 4.69
N PRO A 222 -14.31 3.63 5.66
CA PRO A 222 -15.09 3.90 6.87
C PRO A 222 -14.61 5.15 7.63
N HIS A 223 -13.30 5.38 7.73
CA HIS A 223 -12.76 6.57 8.39
C HIS A 223 -13.05 7.86 7.58
N CYS A 224 -12.97 7.78 6.25
CA CYS A 224 -13.24 8.89 5.35
C CYS A 224 -14.73 9.29 5.42
N SER A 225 -15.65 8.31 5.35
CA SER A 225 -17.08 8.56 5.48
C SER A 225 -17.43 9.12 6.86
N ASN A 226 -16.91 8.52 7.94
CA ASN A 226 -17.14 8.99 9.31
C ASN A 226 -16.67 10.43 9.53
N GLN A 227 -15.56 10.84 8.91
CA GLN A 227 -15.08 12.22 9.04
C GLN A 227 -15.90 13.19 8.18
N TYR A 228 -16.25 12.79 6.97
CA TYR A 228 -17.00 13.63 6.03
C TYR A 228 -18.45 13.86 6.47
N PHE A 229 -19.13 12.78 6.89
CA PHE A 229 -20.55 12.84 7.25
C PHE A 229 -20.82 13.45 8.62
N LYS A 230 -19.79 13.84 9.38
CA LYS A 230 -19.95 14.72 10.56
C LYS A 230 -20.48 16.11 10.19
N LYS A 231 -20.24 16.56 8.95
CA LYS A 231 -20.58 17.93 8.49
C LYS A 231 -21.73 17.97 7.49
N THR A 232 -22.06 16.86 6.85
CA THR A 232 -23.09 16.77 5.80
C THR A 232 -23.64 15.35 5.77
N ALA A 233 -24.84 15.13 5.22
CA ALA A 233 -25.37 13.79 4.95
C ALA A 233 -25.31 13.45 3.44
N ASN A 234 -24.82 14.37 2.62
CA ASN A 234 -24.87 14.27 1.17
C ASN A 234 -23.59 13.63 0.62
N CYS A 235 -23.72 12.76 -0.35
CA CYS A 235 -22.65 12.12 -1.07
C CYS A 235 -21.69 13.16 -1.69
N PRO A 236 -20.36 13.00 -1.55
CA PRO A 236 -19.40 13.94 -2.12
C PRO A 236 -19.47 14.02 -3.65
N ALA A 237 -19.91 12.96 -4.34
CA ALA A 237 -20.01 12.90 -5.79
C ALA A 237 -21.36 13.39 -6.32
N CYS A 238 -22.47 12.69 -6.02
CA CYS A 238 -23.79 13.02 -6.58
C CYS A 238 -24.57 14.07 -5.78
N LYS A 239 -24.07 14.52 -4.63
CA LYS A 239 -24.71 15.50 -3.72
C LYS A 239 -26.09 15.10 -3.17
N GLN A 240 -26.55 13.88 -3.44
CA GLN A 240 -27.76 13.31 -2.86
C GLN A 240 -27.43 12.63 -1.52
N ARG A 241 -28.45 12.34 -0.71
CA ARG A 241 -28.27 11.69 0.60
C ARG A 241 -27.53 10.36 0.43
N PHE A 242 -26.49 10.13 1.24
CA PHE A 242 -25.58 8.99 1.06
C PHE A 242 -26.23 7.63 1.42
N LYS A 243 -27.07 7.63 2.47
CA LYS A 243 -27.93 6.53 2.93
C LYS A 243 -29.30 7.06 3.33
#